data_AF-A0A1I1DC67-F1
#
_entry.id   AF-A0A1I1DC67-F1
#
_cell.length_a   1.000
_cell.length_b   1.000
_cell.length_c   1.000
_cell.angle_alpha   90.00
_cell.angle_beta   90.00
_cell.angle_gamma   90.00
#
_symmetry.space_group_name_H-M   'P 1'
#
loop_
_entity.id
_entity.type
_entity.pdbx_description
1 polymer ?
#
loop_
_entity_poly.entity_id
_entity_poly.type
_entity_poly.pdbx_seq_one_letter_code
_entity_poly.pdbx_strand_id
1 'polypeptide(L)'
;MGGRRDADDGRWRRHPRRTLLRAVGTVGAVSALGGVGSAVRSRTVASDADADGIPDHRKRSAEFHARLESIFGSHQFEGLEPGRRDLLIDVRYVGDATISTATERTIVDLFRDNGIHAQWLEYPRRYDLETVADRYGLSVGGLLWGVHSFYREEIEPSLEDVALQLIVVPGTDEGPYEGRIYSRWMDLIGGGLDRDGYVNGFSLGNRAVVTDRDDREAEARLVLHELAHLALCHADDPANDGVMGTGDRVDLTDGEWAELREGLSNVRDGTGYDFLFRPCLWDENLAAILD
;
A
#
# COMPACT_ATOMS: atom_id res chain seq x y z
N MET A 1 -46.40 59.46 -37.73
CA MET A 1 -47.04 58.20 -37.29
C MET A 1 -45.94 57.15 -37.33
N GLY A 2 -45.24 56.79 -36.24
CA GLY A 2 -45.66 56.15 -34.98
C GLY A 2 -45.27 54.65 -35.08
N GLY A 3 -44.51 53.99 -34.21
CA GLY A 3 -43.79 54.31 -32.97
C GLY A 3 -43.09 53.05 -32.43
N ARG A 4 -42.24 53.22 -31.39
CA ARG A 4 -41.50 52.23 -30.52
C ARG A 4 -40.35 51.47 -31.21
N ARG A 5 -39.05 51.62 -30.92
CA ARG A 5 -38.25 51.84 -29.68
C ARG A 5 -38.57 50.85 -28.56
N ASP A 6 -37.65 49.90 -28.37
CA ASP A 6 -37.20 49.48 -27.04
C ASP A 6 -35.66 49.37 -27.06
N ALA A 7 -35.09 49.92 -26.00
CA ALA A 7 -33.69 50.00 -25.64
C ALA A 7 -33.49 49.28 -24.30
N ASP A 8 -32.28 49.41 -23.75
CA ASP A 8 -31.78 48.97 -22.45
C ASP A 8 -31.23 47.52 -22.39
N ASP A 9 -29.93 47.32 -22.23
CA ASP A 9 -28.97 47.75 -21.18
C ASP A 9 -28.92 46.83 -19.97
N GLY A 10 -27.72 46.26 -19.77
CA GLY A 10 -27.17 45.95 -18.47
C GLY A 10 -27.55 44.60 -17.86
N ARG A 11 -26.54 43.84 -17.44
CA ARG A 11 -25.92 44.05 -16.11
C ARG A 11 -25.27 42.76 -15.59
N TRP A 12 -23.96 42.84 -15.40
CA TRP A 12 -23.16 42.11 -14.43
C TRP A 12 -23.85 41.87 -13.06
N ARG A 13 -23.94 40.62 -12.60
CA ARG A 13 -24.10 40.24 -11.18
C ARG A 13 -23.46 38.84 -11.02
N ARG A 14 -22.35 38.59 -10.34
CA ARG A 14 -21.99 38.74 -8.90
C ARG A 14 -23.05 38.23 -7.90
N HIS A 15 -22.79 37.00 -7.42
CA HIS A 15 -23.03 36.36 -6.11
C HIS A 15 -24.46 36.30 -5.53
N PRO A 16 -24.82 35.21 -4.81
CA PRO A 16 -24.47 35.12 -3.38
C PRO A 16 -24.04 33.73 -2.86
N ARG A 17 -23.10 33.76 -1.91
CA ARG A 17 -22.93 32.71 -0.89
C ARG A 17 -24.03 32.87 0.17
N ARG A 18 -24.77 31.79 0.48
CA ARG A 18 -25.12 31.28 1.83
C ARG A 18 -26.42 30.45 1.85
N THR A 19 -26.25 29.17 2.18
CA THR A 19 -26.91 28.43 3.27
C THR A 19 -28.45 28.40 3.33
N LEU A 20 -29.03 27.19 3.16
CA LEU A 20 -30.02 26.67 4.12
C LEU A 20 -30.21 25.14 4.01
N LEU A 21 -29.96 24.47 5.13
CA LEU A 21 -30.28 23.08 5.45
C LEU A 21 -31.81 22.87 5.60
N ARG A 22 -32.32 21.72 5.13
CA ARG A 22 -33.37 20.86 5.74
C ARG A 22 -33.62 19.70 4.77
N ALA A 23 -33.07 18.52 4.98
CA ALA A 23 -33.53 17.48 5.90
C ALA A 23 -34.98 17.02 5.64
N VAL A 24 -35.13 15.96 4.84
CA VAL A 24 -36.10 14.88 5.08
C VAL A 24 -35.34 13.58 4.87
N GLY A 25 -35.06 12.89 5.97
CA GLY A 25 -34.52 11.54 5.95
C GLY A 25 -35.61 10.50 5.78
N THR A 26 -35.23 9.33 5.28
CA THR A 26 -35.72 8.05 5.80
C THR A 26 -34.78 6.92 5.39
N VAL A 27 -34.00 6.49 6.39
CA VAL A 27 -33.72 5.09 6.78
C VAL A 27 -32.95 4.22 5.79
N GLY A 28 -31.67 4.03 6.14
CA GLY A 28 -30.72 3.11 5.51
C GLY A 28 -29.25 3.54 5.65
N ALA A 29 -28.98 4.71 6.22
CA ALA A 29 -27.63 5.26 6.35
C ALA A 29 -26.94 4.78 7.64
N VAL A 30 -25.98 3.87 7.43
CA VAL A 30 -24.71 3.70 8.13
C VAL A 30 -24.56 4.51 9.43
N SER A 31 -24.89 3.87 10.54
CA SER A 31 -24.46 4.29 11.88
C SER A 31 -22.96 4.00 12.06
N ALA A 32 -22.07 4.88 11.59
CA ALA A 32 -20.65 4.85 11.96
C ALA A 32 -19.92 6.18 11.68
N LEU A 33 -20.52 7.33 12.03
CA LEU A 33 -19.82 8.64 12.03
C LEU A 33 -19.83 9.26 13.43
N GLY A 34 -19.47 8.45 14.42
CA GLY A 34 -19.25 8.91 15.79
C GLY A 34 -18.14 8.09 16.43
N GLY A 35 -16.95 8.67 16.58
CA GLY A 35 -15.87 8.06 17.36
C GLY A 35 -14.46 8.37 16.87
N VAL A 36 -14.04 9.64 16.93
CA VAL A 36 -12.63 9.91 17.26
C VAL A 36 -12.46 9.43 18.70
N GLY A 37 -11.91 8.24 18.90
CA GLY A 37 -11.66 7.69 20.23
C GLY A 37 -11.73 6.17 20.32
N SER A 38 -10.57 5.54 20.47
CA SER A 38 -10.35 4.31 21.24
C SER A 38 -11.21 3.09 20.88
N ALA A 39 -10.73 2.29 19.94
CA ALA A 39 -10.90 0.84 19.97
C ALA A 39 -9.54 0.17 20.27
N VAL A 40 -8.99 0.47 21.46
CA VAL A 40 -7.95 -0.35 22.09
C VAL A 40 -8.55 -1.72 22.31
N ARG A 41 -8.33 -2.65 21.39
CA ARG A 41 -8.47 -4.07 21.69
C ARG A 41 -7.32 -4.40 22.62
N SER A 42 -7.64 -4.42 23.92
CA SER A 42 -6.79 -4.84 25.02
C SER A 42 -6.19 -6.24 24.78
N ARG A 43 -5.08 -6.29 24.06
CA ARG A 43 -3.97 -7.19 24.36
C ARG A 43 -2.90 -6.26 24.91
N THR A 44 -2.37 -6.55 26.08
CA THR A 44 -1.20 -5.88 26.67
C THR A 44 -0.30 -5.36 25.56
N VAL A 45 -0.28 -4.03 25.35
CA VAL A 45 0.66 -3.39 24.44
C VAL A 45 2.01 -3.65 25.08
N ALA A 46 2.64 -4.75 24.68
CA ALA A 46 4.02 -4.98 25.01
C ALA A 46 4.77 -3.76 24.49
N SER A 47 5.69 -3.24 25.31
CA SER A 47 6.57 -2.14 24.93
C SER A 47 7.05 -2.33 23.48
N ASP A 48 6.88 -1.28 22.69
CA ASP A 48 7.33 -1.13 21.33
C ASP A 48 7.89 0.29 21.27
N ALA A 49 9.14 0.42 21.73
CA ALA A 49 9.73 1.72 22.05
C ALA A 49 10.12 2.51 20.79
N ASP A 50 10.33 1.81 19.68
CA ASP A 50 10.71 2.35 18.37
C ASP A 50 9.52 2.48 17.40
N ALA A 51 8.36 1.94 17.77
CA ALA A 51 7.10 2.02 17.03
C ALA A 51 7.21 1.40 15.63
N ASP A 52 7.97 0.32 15.48
CA ASP A 52 8.18 -0.36 14.21
C ASP A 52 7.23 -1.52 13.94
N GLY A 53 6.32 -1.80 14.88
CA GLY A 53 5.35 -2.89 14.72
C GLY A 53 5.90 -4.25 15.12
N ILE A 54 7.12 -4.37 15.63
CA ILE A 54 7.68 -5.61 16.17
C ILE A 54 7.83 -5.46 17.69
N PRO A 55 7.01 -6.16 18.50
CA PRO A 55 7.02 -5.92 19.94
C PRO A 55 8.40 -6.20 20.56
N ASP A 56 8.85 -5.40 21.53
CA ASP A 56 10.18 -5.57 22.13
C ASP A 56 10.39 -6.97 22.71
N HIS A 57 9.34 -7.62 23.22
CA HIS A 57 9.44 -8.98 23.75
C HIS A 57 9.73 -10.02 22.65
N ARG A 58 9.24 -9.80 21.42
CA ARG A 58 9.59 -10.60 20.25
C ARG A 58 11.06 -10.36 19.87
N LYS A 59 11.51 -9.10 19.86
CA LYS A 59 12.93 -8.73 19.62
C LYS A 59 13.90 -9.31 20.66
N ARG A 60 13.43 -9.62 21.87
CA ARG A 60 14.21 -10.28 22.93
C ARG A 60 14.05 -11.80 22.94
N SER A 61 13.19 -12.36 22.09
CA SER A 61 12.87 -13.78 22.11
C SER A 61 13.82 -14.58 21.20
N ALA A 62 14.68 -15.39 21.82
CA ALA A 62 15.55 -16.31 21.10
C ALA A 62 14.77 -17.33 20.25
N GLU A 63 13.61 -17.79 20.72
CA GLU A 63 12.73 -18.70 19.97
C GLU A 63 12.19 -18.01 18.71
N PHE A 64 11.79 -16.74 18.82
CA PHE A 64 11.30 -15.97 17.69
C PHE A 64 12.40 -15.74 16.65
N HIS A 65 13.62 -15.39 17.09
CA HIS A 65 14.77 -15.22 16.20
C HIS A 65 15.12 -16.54 15.51
N ALA A 66 15.19 -17.65 16.26
CA ALA A 66 15.44 -18.97 15.69
C ALA A 66 14.37 -19.40 14.66
N ARG A 67 13.11 -18.99 14.86
CA ARG A 67 12.04 -19.20 13.86
C ARG A 67 12.30 -18.42 12.57
N LEU A 68 12.69 -17.14 12.66
CA LEU A 68 13.03 -16.34 11.48
C LEU A 68 14.26 -16.89 10.76
N GLU A 69 15.30 -17.26 11.51
CA GLU A 69 16.49 -17.94 10.96
C GLU A 69 16.14 -19.28 10.30
N SER A 70 15.19 -20.04 10.86
CA SER A 70 14.71 -21.29 10.27
C SER A 70 13.98 -21.08 8.94
N ILE A 71 13.37 -19.91 8.74
CA ILE A 71 12.62 -19.60 7.51
C ILE A 71 13.56 -19.04 6.45
N PHE A 72 14.36 -18.03 6.78
CA PHE A 72 15.17 -17.26 5.83
C PHE A 72 16.63 -17.69 5.78
N GLY A 73 17.11 -18.37 6.82
CA GLY A 73 18.52 -18.69 7.01
C GLY A 73 19.29 -17.59 7.73
N SER A 74 20.31 -17.99 8.49
CA SER A 74 21.18 -17.10 9.28
C SER A 74 22.09 -16.20 8.45
N HIS A 75 22.08 -16.32 7.12
CA HIS A 75 22.84 -15.46 6.22
C HIS A 75 22.04 -14.22 5.76
N GLN A 76 20.71 -14.22 5.92
CA GLN A 76 19.84 -13.10 5.55
C GLN A 76 19.34 -12.34 6.79
N PHE A 77 18.98 -13.06 7.84
CA PHE A 77 18.45 -12.44 9.06
C PHE A 77 19.57 -12.10 10.04
N GLU A 78 19.74 -10.80 10.31
CA GLU A 78 20.80 -10.26 11.18
C GLU A 78 20.36 -10.14 12.65
N GLY A 79 19.11 -10.49 12.97
CA GLY A 79 18.52 -10.30 14.29
C GLY A 79 17.76 -8.98 14.43
N LEU A 80 17.05 -8.85 15.55
CA LEU A 80 16.28 -7.66 15.93
C LEU A 80 16.82 -7.07 17.23
N GLU A 81 16.69 -5.76 17.41
CA GLU A 81 17.21 -5.05 18.58
C GLU A 81 16.15 -4.15 19.22
N PRO A 82 15.85 -4.28 20.52
CA PRO A 82 14.93 -3.36 21.20
C PRO A 82 15.43 -1.91 21.15
N GLY A 83 14.59 -0.99 20.67
CA GLY A 83 14.92 0.43 20.53
C GLY A 83 15.56 0.77 19.18
N ARG A 84 15.89 -0.23 18.36
CA ARG A 84 16.25 -0.04 16.95
C ARG A 84 15.00 -0.25 16.11
N ARG A 85 14.70 0.74 15.28
CA ARG A 85 13.62 0.66 14.30
C ARG A 85 13.99 -0.35 13.21
N ASP A 86 13.51 -1.57 13.32
CA ASP A 86 13.74 -2.66 12.39
C ASP A 86 12.57 -2.77 11.40
N LEU A 87 12.87 -3.03 10.12
CA LEU A 87 11.86 -3.37 9.12
C LEU A 87 12.29 -4.67 8.42
N LEU A 88 11.47 -5.71 8.55
CA LEU A 88 11.67 -6.95 7.81
C LEU A 88 10.84 -6.89 6.52
N ILE A 89 11.47 -7.13 5.38
CA ILE A 89 10.81 -7.20 4.06
C ILE A 89 10.88 -8.66 3.61
N ASP A 90 9.79 -9.42 3.76
CA ASP A 90 9.66 -10.80 3.25
C ASP A 90 9.33 -10.75 1.76
N VAL A 91 10.27 -11.19 0.94
CA VAL A 91 10.16 -11.14 -0.52
C VAL A 91 9.94 -12.53 -1.08
N ARG A 92 8.85 -12.69 -1.83
CA ARG A 92 8.43 -13.97 -2.41
C ARG A 92 8.27 -13.85 -3.91
N TYR A 93 9.00 -14.71 -4.62
CA TYR A 93 9.01 -14.72 -6.07
C TYR A 93 8.09 -15.81 -6.64
N VAL A 94 7.30 -15.43 -7.65
CA VAL A 94 6.46 -16.34 -8.44
C VAL A 94 7.08 -16.52 -9.83
N GLY A 95 7.21 -17.77 -10.26
CA GLY A 95 7.86 -18.13 -11.52
C GLY A 95 9.30 -17.61 -11.59
N ASP A 96 9.65 -17.06 -12.75
CA ASP A 96 10.97 -16.52 -13.04
C ASP A 96 11.12 -15.03 -12.68
N ALA A 97 10.04 -14.40 -12.19
CA ALA A 97 10.03 -12.99 -11.81
C ALA A 97 11.03 -12.68 -10.69
N THR A 98 11.80 -11.61 -10.83
CA THR A 98 12.86 -11.30 -9.87
C THR A 98 13.02 -9.80 -9.70
N ILE A 99 13.52 -9.41 -8.53
CA ILE A 99 14.08 -8.07 -8.31
C ILE A 99 15.59 -8.19 -8.42
N SER A 100 16.26 -7.19 -9.01
CA SER A 100 17.73 -7.19 -9.02
C SER A 100 18.32 -6.97 -7.64
N THR A 101 19.47 -7.59 -7.40
CA THR A 101 20.32 -7.30 -6.23
C THR A 101 20.71 -5.81 -6.14
N ALA A 102 20.76 -5.10 -7.28
CA ALA A 102 21.01 -3.66 -7.30
C ALA A 102 19.85 -2.87 -6.70
N THR A 103 18.61 -3.23 -7.05
CA THR A 103 17.40 -2.66 -6.46
C THR A 103 17.30 -2.99 -4.98
N GLU A 104 17.46 -4.26 -4.60
CA GLU A 104 17.49 -4.69 -3.20
C GLU A 104 18.43 -3.81 -2.36
N ARG A 105 19.70 -3.70 -2.78
CA ARG A 105 20.69 -2.88 -2.08
C ARG A 105 20.27 -1.42 -2.02
N THR A 106 19.76 -0.87 -3.12
CA THR A 106 19.32 0.54 -3.18
C THR A 106 18.20 0.80 -2.17
N ILE A 107 17.20 -0.07 -2.11
CA ILE A 107 16.09 0.04 -1.16
C ILE A 107 16.60 -0.08 0.27
N VAL A 108 17.40 -1.11 0.58
CA VAL A 108 17.95 -1.31 1.93
C VAL A 108 18.79 -0.11 2.38
N ASP A 109 19.67 0.41 1.50
CA ASP A 109 20.51 1.56 1.79
C ASP A 109 19.67 2.81 2.04
N LEU A 110 18.63 3.08 1.22
CA LEU A 110 17.72 4.22 1.41
C LEU A 110 17.03 4.20 2.78
N PHE A 111 16.50 3.03 3.19
CA PHE A 111 15.87 2.90 4.51
C PHE A 111 16.90 3.09 5.64
N ARG A 112 18.10 2.50 5.50
CA ARG A 112 19.18 2.59 6.51
C ARG A 112 19.69 4.02 6.67
N ASP A 113 19.93 4.72 5.57
CA ASP A 113 20.33 6.14 5.56
C ASP A 113 19.27 7.03 6.21
N ASN A 114 18.01 6.58 6.20
CA ASN A 114 16.87 7.24 6.83
C ASN A 114 16.51 6.70 8.22
N GLY A 115 17.41 5.95 8.88
CA GLY A 115 17.25 5.54 10.28
C GLY A 115 16.27 4.39 10.50
N ILE A 116 16.01 3.59 9.46
CA ILE A 116 15.25 2.35 9.53
C ILE A 116 16.20 1.19 9.18
N HIS A 117 16.40 0.28 10.11
CA HIS A 117 17.21 -0.92 9.89
C HIS A 117 16.41 -1.94 9.07
N ALA A 118 16.37 -1.73 7.76
CA ALA A 118 15.72 -2.63 6.83
C ALA A 118 16.55 -3.91 6.59
N GLN A 119 15.87 -5.04 6.53
CA GLN A 119 16.42 -6.35 6.17
C GLN A 119 15.58 -6.92 5.02
N TRP A 120 16.21 -7.11 3.87
CA TRP A 120 15.60 -7.80 2.71
C TRP A 120 15.75 -9.30 2.91
N LEU A 121 14.63 -10.01 3.00
CA LEU A 121 14.58 -11.43 3.34
C LEU A 121 13.91 -12.20 2.21
N GLU A 122 14.70 -12.82 1.35
CA GLU A 122 14.18 -13.65 0.28
C GLU A 122 13.70 -14.99 0.84
N TYR A 123 12.44 -15.32 0.59
CA TYR A 123 11.90 -16.62 0.94
C TYR A 123 12.62 -17.70 0.12
N PRO A 124 13.15 -18.78 0.75
CA PRO A 124 14.09 -19.70 0.10
C PRO A 124 13.49 -20.56 -1.01
N ARG A 125 12.16 -20.54 -1.18
CA ARG A 125 11.46 -21.29 -2.22
C ARG A 125 10.75 -20.32 -3.14
N ARG A 126 10.92 -20.52 -4.44
CA ARG A 126 10.12 -19.85 -5.47
C ARG A 126 8.81 -20.60 -5.66
N TYR A 127 7.74 -19.87 -5.92
CA TYR A 127 6.44 -20.45 -6.21
C TYR A 127 6.31 -20.68 -7.70
N ASP A 128 5.73 -21.81 -8.07
CA ASP A 128 5.46 -22.13 -9.47
C ASP A 128 4.32 -21.25 -10.02
N LEU A 129 4.52 -20.65 -11.19
CA LEU A 129 3.57 -19.69 -11.77
C LEU A 129 2.21 -20.32 -12.10
N GLU A 130 2.22 -21.50 -12.72
CA GLU A 130 1.00 -22.21 -13.12
C GLU A 130 0.18 -22.58 -11.87
N THR A 131 0.86 -23.09 -10.84
CA THR A 131 0.24 -23.41 -9.56
C THR A 131 -0.38 -22.18 -8.88
N VAL A 132 0.31 -21.04 -8.89
CA VAL A 132 -0.21 -19.80 -8.30
C VAL A 132 -1.41 -19.28 -9.11
N ALA A 133 -1.30 -19.27 -10.43
CA ALA A 133 -2.37 -18.82 -11.33
C ALA A 133 -3.64 -19.68 -11.18
N ASP A 134 -3.49 -21.00 -11.09
CA ASP A 134 -4.62 -21.93 -10.98
C ASP A 134 -5.30 -21.87 -9.60
N ARG A 135 -4.52 -21.74 -8.53
CA ARG A 135 -5.05 -21.82 -7.15
C ARG A 135 -5.60 -20.49 -6.65
N TYR A 136 -4.88 -19.38 -6.90
CA TYR A 136 -5.22 -18.07 -6.34
C TYR A 136 -5.62 -17.06 -7.42
N GLY A 137 -5.11 -17.23 -8.64
CA GLY A 137 -5.15 -16.24 -9.71
C GLY A 137 -4.08 -15.16 -9.55
N LEU A 138 -3.74 -14.51 -10.66
CA LEU A 138 -2.71 -13.46 -10.72
C LEU A 138 -3.28 -12.04 -10.52
N SER A 139 -4.55 -11.94 -10.11
CA SER A 139 -5.13 -10.64 -9.78
C SER A 139 -4.63 -10.18 -8.42
N VAL A 140 -4.51 -8.87 -8.20
CA VAL A 140 -4.15 -8.30 -6.89
C VAL A 140 -5.05 -8.87 -5.77
N GLY A 141 -6.36 -8.98 -6.01
CA GLY A 141 -7.27 -9.57 -5.03
C GLY A 141 -6.98 -11.05 -4.73
N GLY A 142 -6.61 -11.83 -5.75
CA GLY A 142 -6.17 -13.22 -5.59
C GLY A 142 -4.85 -13.35 -4.84
N LEU A 143 -3.97 -12.36 -4.95
CA LEU A 143 -2.65 -12.40 -4.30
C LEU A 143 -2.67 -11.84 -2.87
N LEU A 144 -3.42 -10.77 -2.62
CA LEU A 144 -3.32 -10.00 -1.37
C LEU A 144 -4.47 -10.21 -0.38
N TRP A 145 -5.76 -10.15 -0.78
CA TRP A 145 -6.86 -10.00 0.20
C TRP A 145 -8.10 -10.88 0.00
N GLY A 146 -8.15 -11.67 -1.07
CA GLY A 146 -9.19 -12.68 -1.24
C GLY A 146 -9.24 -13.64 -0.06
N VAL A 147 -10.41 -14.22 0.22
CA VAL A 147 -10.59 -15.20 1.31
C VAL A 147 -9.65 -16.40 1.17
N HIS A 148 -9.32 -16.75 -0.07
CA HIS A 148 -8.37 -17.79 -0.46
C HIS A 148 -7.18 -17.19 -1.19
N SER A 149 -6.67 -16.04 -0.73
CA SER A 149 -5.54 -15.39 -1.39
C SER A 149 -4.22 -16.10 -1.12
N PHE A 150 -3.25 -15.87 -2.00
CA PHE A 150 -1.88 -16.32 -1.81
C PHE A 150 -1.33 -15.89 -0.44
N TYR A 151 -1.49 -14.61 -0.07
CA TYR A 151 -1.08 -14.10 1.23
C TYR A 151 -1.68 -14.90 2.40
N ARG A 152 -3.01 -15.08 2.40
CA ARG A 152 -3.71 -15.77 3.49
C ARG A 152 -3.31 -17.23 3.64
N GLU A 153 -3.08 -17.94 2.53
CA GLU A 153 -2.80 -19.37 2.58
C GLU A 153 -1.31 -19.68 2.75
N GLU A 154 -0.41 -18.89 2.17
CA GLU A 154 1.02 -19.21 2.08
C GLU A 154 1.90 -18.36 3.02
N ILE A 155 1.42 -17.18 3.45
CA ILE A 155 2.24 -16.20 4.19
C ILE A 155 1.73 -16.02 5.62
N GLU A 156 0.47 -15.62 5.77
CA GLU A 156 -0.17 -15.23 7.04
C GLU A 156 0.08 -16.25 8.17
N PRO A 157 -0.04 -17.59 7.98
CA PRO A 157 0.17 -18.55 9.06
C PRO A 157 1.59 -18.54 9.64
N SER A 158 2.56 -18.03 8.89
CA SER A 158 3.98 -18.05 9.27
C SER A 158 4.50 -16.68 9.71
N LEU A 159 4.02 -15.58 9.12
CA LEU A 159 4.66 -14.27 9.24
C LEU A 159 3.68 -13.10 9.41
N GLU A 160 2.44 -13.35 9.82
CA GLU A 160 1.49 -12.31 10.25
C GLU A 160 2.13 -11.38 11.30
N ASP A 161 1.98 -10.06 11.11
CA ASP A 161 2.43 -9.00 12.02
C ASP A 161 3.94 -8.98 12.34
N VAL A 162 4.78 -9.35 11.38
CA VAL A 162 6.23 -9.43 11.58
C VAL A 162 7.02 -8.72 10.49
N ALA A 163 6.62 -8.88 9.24
CA ALA A 163 7.32 -8.35 8.09
C ALA A 163 6.33 -7.71 7.12
N LEU A 164 6.81 -6.71 6.38
CA LEU A 164 6.14 -6.28 5.17
C LEU A 164 6.28 -7.39 4.12
N GLN A 165 5.19 -7.74 3.48
CA GLN A 165 5.13 -8.82 2.48
C GLN A 165 5.21 -8.25 1.07
N LEU A 166 6.24 -8.60 0.31
CA LEU A 166 6.40 -8.19 -1.08
C LEU A 166 6.31 -9.44 -1.98
N ILE A 167 5.23 -9.55 -2.73
CA ILE A 167 5.03 -10.62 -3.72
C ILE A 167 5.47 -10.08 -5.08
N VAL A 168 6.43 -10.74 -5.70
CA VAL A 168 6.95 -10.38 -7.02
C VAL A 168 6.44 -11.41 -8.02
N VAL A 169 5.67 -10.95 -9.00
CA VAL A 169 5.04 -11.80 -10.02
C VAL A 169 5.47 -11.39 -11.42
N PRO A 170 5.40 -12.30 -12.41
CA PRO A 170 5.63 -11.93 -13.79
C PRO A 170 4.59 -10.90 -14.22
N GLY A 171 5.04 -9.89 -14.97
CA GLY A 171 4.11 -9.02 -15.70
C GLY A 171 3.33 -9.77 -16.78
N THR A 172 2.23 -9.19 -17.24
CA THR A 172 1.61 -9.64 -18.51
C THR A 172 2.56 -9.44 -19.69
N ASP A 173 2.51 -10.36 -20.66
CA ASP A 173 3.22 -10.31 -21.94
C ASP A 173 2.38 -9.69 -23.07
N GLU A 174 1.10 -9.39 -22.78
CA GLU A 174 0.15 -8.89 -23.79
C GLU A 174 0.13 -7.35 -23.82
N GLY A 175 0.60 -6.77 -24.93
CA GLY A 175 0.41 -5.35 -25.20
C GLY A 175 -1.08 -5.00 -25.34
N PRO A 176 -1.55 -3.84 -24.82
CA PRO A 176 -0.79 -2.69 -24.29
C PRO A 176 -0.48 -2.76 -22.79
N TYR A 177 -0.75 -3.87 -22.10
CA TYR A 177 -0.63 -3.97 -20.66
C TYR A 177 0.71 -4.55 -20.20
N GLU A 178 1.61 -4.85 -21.13
CA GLU A 178 2.92 -5.47 -20.86
C GLU A 178 3.60 -4.92 -19.59
N GLY A 179 4.04 -5.83 -18.72
CA GLY A 179 4.65 -5.48 -17.43
C GLY A 179 3.65 -4.99 -16.37
N ARG A 180 2.34 -5.30 -16.49
CA ARG A 180 1.32 -4.99 -15.47
C ARG A 180 0.67 -6.24 -14.89
N ILE A 181 -0.05 -6.06 -13.79
CA ILE A 181 -0.88 -7.07 -13.13
C ILE A 181 -2.33 -6.61 -13.07
N TYR A 182 -3.26 -7.55 -13.15
CA TYR A 182 -4.68 -7.25 -13.10
C TYR A 182 -5.18 -6.98 -11.67
N SER A 183 -6.02 -5.99 -11.50
CA SER A 183 -6.63 -5.49 -10.29
C SER A 183 -8.14 -5.38 -10.50
N ARG A 184 -8.87 -6.39 -10.00
CA ARG A 184 -10.34 -6.40 -9.98
C ARG A 184 -10.94 -5.20 -9.23
N TRP A 185 -10.16 -4.60 -8.33
CA TRP A 185 -10.62 -3.43 -7.57
C TRP A 185 -10.84 -2.22 -8.48
N MET A 186 -9.93 -1.98 -9.44
CA MET A 186 -10.05 -0.86 -10.38
C MET A 186 -11.33 -0.94 -11.24
N ASP A 187 -11.75 -2.17 -11.57
CA ASP A 187 -13.01 -2.40 -12.28
C ASP A 187 -14.24 -2.09 -11.40
N LEU A 188 -14.16 -2.37 -10.08
CA LEU A 188 -15.28 -2.21 -9.15
C LEU A 188 -15.57 -0.76 -8.77
N ILE A 189 -14.56 0.10 -8.78
CA ILE A 189 -14.67 1.54 -8.43
C ILE A 189 -15.00 2.43 -9.62
N GLY A 190 -15.33 1.85 -10.78
CA GLY A 190 -15.83 2.61 -11.93
C GLY A 190 -14.75 3.41 -12.65
N GLY A 191 -13.47 2.98 -12.60
CA GLY A 191 -12.50 3.40 -13.59
C GLY A 191 -13.12 3.09 -14.97
N GLY A 192 -13.53 4.13 -15.70
CA GLY A 192 -14.50 3.99 -16.80
C GLY A 192 -14.16 2.90 -17.83
N LEU A 193 -15.12 2.59 -18.71
CA LEU A 193 -15.08 1.54 -19.74
C LEU A 193 -13.83 1.49 -20.66
N ASP A 194 -12.90 2.45 -20.54
CA ASP A 194 -11.63 2.57 -21.27
C ASP A 194 -10.37 2.43 -20.38
N ARG A 195 -10.50 2.07 -19.09
CA ARG A 195 -9.37 1.82 -18.18
C ARG A 195 -9.43 0.38 -17.72
N ASP A 196 -8.75 -0.47 -18.47
CA ASP A 196 -8.55 -1.86 -18.11
C ASP A 196 -7.95 -1.92 -16.70
N GLY A 197 -8.50 -2.74 -15.82
CA GLY A 197 -8.11 -2.82 -14.42
C GLY A 197 -6.69 -3.33 -14.18
N TYR A 198 -5.67 -2.85 -14.87
CA TYR A 198 -4.28 -3.26 -14.75
C TYR A 198 -3.45 -2.16 -14.08
N VAL A 199 -2.54 -2.56 -13.20
CA VAL A 199 -1.65 -1.68 -12.43
C VAL A 199 -0.22 -2.22 -12.45
N ASN A 200 0.76 -1.36 -12.21
CA ASN A 200 2.18 -1.74 -12.18
C ASN A 200 2.53 -2.52 -10.89
N GLY A 201 1.90 -2.13 -9.79
CA GLY A 201 1.95 -2.75 -8.47
C GLY A 201 0.70 -2.36 -7.70
N PHE A 202 0.53 -2.98 -6.53
CA PHE A 202 -0.55 -2.63 -5.62
C PHE A 202 -0.20 -3.04 -4.20
N SER A 203 -0.53 -2.18 -3.25
CA SER A 203 -0.32 -2.41 -1.83
C SER A 203 -1.62 -2.28 -1.03
N LEU A 204 -1.70 -3.06 0.04
CA LEU A 204 -2.80 -3.04 0.98
C LEU A 204 -2.29 -3.39 2.37
N GLY A 205 -2.42 -2.51 3.36
CA GLY A 205 -1.94 -2.81 4.71
C GLY A 205 -0.42 -2.91 4.76
N ASN A 206 0.10 -4.08 5.15
CA ASN A 206 1.53 -4.40 5.23
C ASN A 206 2.00 -5.32 4.08
N ARG A 207 1.21 -5.44 3.01
CA ARG A 207 1.46 -6.36 1.90
C ARG A 207 1.38 -5.62 0.57
N ALA A 208 2.22 -6.02 -0.37
CA ALA A 208 2.33 -5.45 -1.69
C ALA A 208 2.56 -6.55 -2.72
N VAL A 209 2.09 -6.31 -3.94
CA VAL A 209 2.44 -7.09 -5.12
C VAL A 209 3.01 -6.16 -6.17
N VAL A 210 4.11 -6.56 -6.79
CA VAL A 210 4.75 -5.85 -7.90
C VAL A 210 5.01 -6.80 -9.06
N THR A 211 5.01 -6.23 -10.26
CA THR A 211 5.55 -6.87 -11.45
C THR A 211 7.07 -6.72 -11.48
N ASP A 212 7.76 -7.75 -11.97
CA ASP A 212 9.17 -7.63 -12.31
C ASP A 212 9.39 -6.64 -13.47
N ARG A 213 10.62 -6.13 -13.58
CA ARG A 213 11.00 -5.10 -14.54
C ARG A 213 12.39 -5.36 -15.11
N ASP A 214 12.52 -5.14 -16.41
CA ASP A 214 13.82 -5.13 -17.08
C ASP A 214 14.62 -3.87 -16.72
N ASP A 215 13.95 -2.72 -16.64
CA ASP A 215 14.57 -1.46 -16.28
C ASP A 215 14.74 -1.32 -14.76
N ARG A 216 16.00 -1.18 -14.32
CA ARG A 216 16.35 -1.21 -12.89
C ARG A 216 15.92 0.04 -12.14
N GLU A 217 15.86 1.18 -12.82
CA GLU A 217 15.41 2.42 -12.19
C GLU A 217 13.89 2.38 -11.96
N ALA A 218 13.13 1.90 -12.95
CA ALA A 218 11.70 1.65 -12.82
C ALA A 218 11.39 0.57 -11.78
N GLU A 219 12.18 -0.51 -11.73
CA GLU A 219 12.07 -1.57 -10.71
C GLU A 219 12.19 -0.99 -9.30
N ALA A 220 13.26 -0.22 -9.05
CA ALA A 220 13.50 0.36 -7.74
C ALA A 220 12.46 1.41 -7.34
N ARG A 221 11.99 2.24 -8.30
CA ARG A 221 10.88 3.17 -8.05
C ARG A 221 9.60 2.45 -7.68
N LEU A 222 9.23 1.41 -8.42
CA LEU A 222 8.01 0.65 -8.17
C LEU A 222 8.07 -0.05 -6.79
N VAL A 223 9.20 -0.69 -6.48
CA VAL A 223 9.38 -1.34 -5.17
C VAL A 223 9.33 -0.30 -4.05
N LEU A 224 10.08 0.80 -4.14
CA LEU A 224 10.04 1.85 -3.12
C LEU A 224 8.63 2.40 -2.95
N HIS A 225 7.92 2.62 -4.06
CA HIS A 225 6.56 3.12 -4.06
C HIS A 225 5.62 2.22 -3.25
N GLU A 226 5.60 0.92 -3.56
CA GLU A 226 4.71 -0.01 -2.87
C GLU A 226 5.12 -0.24 -1.40
N LEU A 227 6.41 -0.19 -1.09
CA LEU A 227 6.88 -0.30 0.30
C LEU A 227 6.48 0.92 1.13
N ALA A 228 6.56 2.12 0.56
CA ALA A 228 6.27 3.36 1.26
C ALA A 228 4.77 3.51 1.59
N HIS A 229 3.88 2.85 0.84
CA HIS A 229 2.47 2.70 1.19
C HIS A 229 2.21 1.98 2.52
N LEU A 230 3.23 1.40 3.15
CA LEU A 230 3.18 0.96 4.54
C LEU A 230 2.74 2.09 5.50
N ALA A 231 3.09 3.34 5.22
CA ALA A 231 2.77 4.48 6.09
C ALA A 231 2.23 5.68 5.34
N LEU A 232 2.59 5.84 4.07
CA LEU A 232 2.26 7.02 3.29
C LEU A 232 0.97 6.83 2.51
N CYS A 233 0.03 7.74 2.76
CA CYS A 233 -1.25 7.85 2.09
C CYS A 233 -1.15 8.98 1.06
N HIS A 234 -0.74 8.69 -0.18
CA HIS A 234 -0.40 9.71 -1.18
C HIS A 234 -1.57 10.52 -1.77
N ALA A 235 -2.80 10.31 -1.30
CA ALA A 235 -3.98 11.01 -1.81
C ALA A 235 -4.06 12.50 -1.39
N ASP A 236 -3.37 12.89 -0.31
CA ASP A 236 -3.59 14.20 0.34
C ASP A 236 -2.54 15.28 0.00
N ASP A 237 -1.55 14.99 -0.86
CA ASP A 237 -0.64 16.02 -1.38
C ASP A 237 -1.11 16.52 -2.76
N PRO A 238 -1.77 17.70 -2.85
CA PRO A 238 -2.21 18.27 -4.12
C PRO A 238 -1.05 18.65 -5.09
N ALA A 239 0.21 18.46 -4.69
CA ALA A 239 1.38 18.61 -5.56
C ALA A 239 1.89 17.28 -6.16
N ASN A 240 1.32 16.13 -5.79
CA ASN A 240 1.81 14.81 -6.17
C ASN A 240 0.77 14.08 -7.05
N ASP A 241 1.10 13.82 -8.32
CA ASP A 241 0.23 13.29 -9.36
C ASP A 241 0.14 11.75 -9.39
N GLY A 242 0.33 11.11 -8.24
CA GLY A 242 0.32 9.65 -8.12
C GLY A 242 1.64 8.99 -8.53
N VAL A 243 2.71 9.77 -8.64
CA VAL A 243 4.08 9.29 -8.88
C VAL A 243 4.93 9.66 -7.67
N MET A 244 5.07 8.73 -6.71
CA MET A 244 6.14 8.91 -5.73
C MET A 244 7.49 8.96 -6.45
N GLY A 245 8.28 9.97 -6.10
CA GLY A 245 9.45 10.39 -6.86
C GLY A 245 9.11 11.49 -7.86
N THR A 246 8.74 12.68 -7.37
CA THR A 246 8.62 13.92 -8.17
C THR A 246 9.97 14.42 -8.71
N GLY A 247 11.00 13.57 -8.77
CA GLY A 247 12.33 13.90 -9.24
C GLY A 247 12.99 12.74 -9.99
N ASP A 248 14.03 13.07 -10.75
CA ASP A 248 14.88 12.15 -11.52
C ASP A 248 15.62 11.09 -10.66
N ARG A 249 15.25 10.89 -9.39
CA ARG A 249 15.92 10.02 -8.41
C ARG A 249 14.92 9.07 -7.74
N VAL A 250 15.39 7.87 -7.42
CA VAL A 250 14.65 6.89 -6.61
C VAL A 250 14.83 7.26 -5.14
N ASP A 251 13.99 8.14 -4.62
CA ASP A 251 14.02 8.57 -3.22
C ASP A 251 12.68 9.21 -2.79
N LEU A 252 12.44 9.25 -1.48
CA LEU A 252 11.36 10.00 -0.86
C LEU A 252 11.89 11.35 -0.35
N THR A 253 10.99 12.30 -0.15
CA THR A 253 11.33 13.57 0.52
C THR A 253 11.62 13.34 2.02
N ASP A 254 12.32 14.28 2.66
CA ASP A 254 12.57 14.22 4.11
C ASP A 254 11.28 14.09 4.94
N GLY A 255 10.19 14.73 4.48
CA GLY A 255 8.87 14.67 5.11
C GLY A 255 8.24 13.29 4.99
N GLU A 256 8.25 12.70 3.79
CA GLU A 256 7.76 11.34 3.54
C GLU A 256 8.58 10.29 4.34
N TRP A 257 9.90 10.45 4.44
CA TRP A 257 10.71 9.59 5.31
C TRP A 257 10.35 9.74 6.80
N ALA A 258 9.98 10.94 7.25
CA ALA A 258 9.53 11.16 8.63
C ALA A 258 8.19 10.48 8.90
N GLU A 259 7.23 10.63 8.01
CA GLU A 259 5.94 9.94 8.08
C GLU A 259 6.10 8.42 8.03
N LEU A 260 6.98 7.91 7.17
CA LEU A 260 7.27 6.48 7.08
C LEU A 260 7.82 5.92 8.39
N ARG A 261 8.75 6.63 9.04
CA ARG A 261 9.28 6.24 10.36
C ARG A 261 8.20 6.20 11.44
N GLU A 262 7.28 7.15 11.44
CA GLU A 262 6.18 7.21 12.41
C GLU A 262 5.11 6.15 12.15
N GLY A 263 4.93 5.76 10.88
CA GLY A 263 3.92 4.79 10.46
C GLY A 263 4.38 3.34 10.36
N LEU A 264 5.63 2.99 10.69
CA LEU A 264 6.09 1.59 10.59
C LEU A 264 5.30 0.61 11.45
N SER A 265 4.69 1.06 12.55
CA SER A 265 3.81 0.21 13.38
C SER A 265 2.63 -0.41 12.60
N ASN A 266 2.30 0.11 11.41
CA ASN A 266 1.36 -0.47 10.47
C ASN A 266 1.79 -1.84 9.90
N VAL A 267 3.02 -2.29 10.15
CA VAL A 267 3.43 -3.69 9.88
C VAL A 267 2.56 -4.67 10.66
N ARG A 268 2.05 -4.28 11.83
CA ARG A 268 1.01 -5.04 12.53
C ARG A 268 -0.33 -4.82 11.83
N ASP A 269 -0.91 -5.88 11.31
CA ASP A 269 -2.28 -5.97 10.81
C ASP A 269 -3.31 -5.98 11.97
N GLY A 270 -3.09 -5.12 12.97
CA GLY A 270 -3.81 -5.13 14.25
C GLY A 270 -5.17 -4.43 14.22
N THR A 271 -5.54 -3.85 13.08
CA THR A 271 -6.67 -2.92 13.00
C THR A 271 -7.99 -3.63 12.65
N GLY A 272 -7.94 -4.85 12.10
CA GLY A 272 -9.12 -5.49 11.52
C GLY A 272 -9.62 -4.76 10.26
N TYR A 273 -8.80 -3.88 9.67
CA TYR A 273 -9.05 -3.16 8.42
C TYR A 273 -8.72 -4.01 7.18
N ASP A 274 -8.65 -5.32 7.34
CA ASP A 274 -8.56 -6.27 6.23
C ASP A 274 -9.71 -6.15 5.20
N PHE A 275 -10.77 -5.41 5.54
CA PHE A 275 -11.89 -5.07 4.64
C PHE A 275 -12.09 -3.57 4.38
N LEU A 276 -11.40 -2.70 5.11
CA LEU A 276 -11.56 -1.25 4.99
C LEU A 276 -10.22 -0.67 4.53
N PHE A 277 -10.12 -0.56 3.22
CA PHE A 277 -9.21 0.29 2.48
C PHE A 277 -8.75 1.50 3.31
N ARG A 278 -7.43 1.77 3.31
CA ARG A 278 -6.89 2.98 3.94
C ARG A 278 -7.66 4.20 3.41
N PRO A 279 -7.91 5.23 4.23
CA PRO A 279 -8.70 6.41 3.84
C PRO A 279 -8.30 7.01 2.48
N CYS A 280 -7.01 6.98 2.11
CA CYS A 280 -6.54 7.41 0.79
C CYS A 280 -7.18 6.67 -0.40
N LEU A 281 -7.39 5.36 -0.29
CA LEU A 281 -8.06 4.55 -1.31
C LEU A 281 -9.57 4.80 -1.33
N TRP A 282 -10.14 5.33 -0.24
CA TRP A 282 -11.54 5.73 -0.17
C TRP A 282 -11.74 7.15 -0.74
N ASP A 283 -10.87 8.10 -0.41
CA ASP A 283 -10.98 9.50 -0.80
C ASP A 283 -10.58 9.74 -2.27
N GLU A 284 -9.59 9.01 -2.82
CA GLU A 284 -9.31 8.98 -4.27
C GLU A 284 -10.55 8.58 -5.09
N ASN A 285 -11.37 7.68 -4.54
CA ASN A 285 -12.50 7.10 -5.26
C ASN A 285 -13.83 7.78 -4.95
N LEU A 286 -14.02 8.34 -3.76
CA LEU A 286 -15.22 9.12 -3.45
C LEU A 286 -15.25 10.42 -4.27
N ALA A 287 -14.08 11.03 -4.55
CA ALA A 287 -13.98 12.17 -5.45
C ALA A 287 -14.30 11.79 -6.91
N ALA A 288 -13.88 10.61 -7.37
CA ALA A 288 -14.16 10.11 -8.72
C ALA A 288 -15.62 9.62 -8.92
N ILE A 289 -16.32 9.26 -7.84
CA ILE A 289 -17.73 8.80 -7.86
C ILE A 289 -18.73 9.96 -7.69
N LEU A 290 -18.29 11.12 -7.17
CA LEU A 290 -19.14 12.28 -6.87
C LEU A 290 -19.04 13.42 -7.91
N ASP A 291 -18.22 13.27 -8.96
CA ASP A 291 -18.24 14.05 -10.21
C ASP A 291 -18.92 13.25 -11.34
#